data_AF-U2ZUJ1-F1
#
_entry.id   AF-U2ZUJ1-F1
#
_cell.length_a   1.000
_cell.length_b   1.000
_cell.length_c   1.000
_cell.angle_alpha   90.00
_cell.angle_beta   90.00
_cell.angle_gamma   90.00
#
_symmetry.space_group_name_H-M   'P 1'
#
loop_
_entity.id
_entity.type
_entity.pdbx_description
1 polymer ?
#
loop_
_entity_poly.entity_id
_entity_poly.type
_entity_poly.pdbx_seq_one_letter_code
_entity_poly.pdbx_strand_id
1 'polypeptide(L)'
;MHIKDTGAHLITWKYSNTPDRVNHAIELDGGYTLYVVSAGEWGDYEWILSKEGRGVLHSDDAYGSPERALFRGLQKCDEENYL
;
A
#
# COMPACT_ATOMS: atom_id res chain seq x y z
N MET A 1 9.63 -8.28 13.70
CA MET A 1 8.38 -7.97 13.00
C MET A 1 7.45 -7.14 13.89
N HIS A 2 7.58 -5.82 13.82
CA HIS A 2 6.58 -4.89 14.32
C HIS A 2 5.65 -4.52 13.16
N ILE A 3 4.42 -5.03 13.20
CA ILE A 3 3.35 -4.61 12.27
C ILE A 3 2.45 -3.66 13.03
N LYS A 4 2.26 -2.45 12.51
CA LYS A 4 1.30 -1.49 13.06
C LYS A 4 0.38 -0.99 11.96
N ASP A 5 -0.91 -1.28 12.12
CA ASP A 5 -1.95 -0.67 11.31
C ASP A 5 -2.14 0.78 11.75
N THR A 6 -2.00 1.70 10.81
CA THR A 6 -2.17 3.14 11.05
C THR A 6 -3.54 3.64 10.58
N GLY A 7 -4.37 2.75 10.02
CA GLY A 7 -5.71 3.04 9.53
C GLY A 7 -5.74 3.59 8.09
N ALA A 8 -6.88 4.18 7.73
CA ALA A 8 -7.09 4.79 6.42
C ALA A 8 -6.53 6.22 6.39
N HIS A 9 -5.87 6.58 5.29
CA HIS A 9 -5.27 7.89 5.07
C HIS A 9 -5.70 8.47 3.72
N LEU A 10 -5.53 9.78 3.54
CA LEU A 10 -5.60 10.40 2.21
C LEU A 10 -4.18 10.70 1.76
N ILE A 11 -3.78 10.18 0.61
CA ILE A 11 -2.50 10.52 0.00
C ILE A 11 -2.76 11.37 -1.23
N THR A 12 -2.05 12.49 -1.33
CA THR A 12 -2.00 13.30 -2.55
C THR A 12 -0.75 12.91 -3.31
N TRP A 13 -0.90 12.29 -4.48
CA TRP A 13 0.22 12.00 -5.34
C TRP A 13 0.72 13.27 -6.03
N LYS A 14 2.03 13.39 -6.21
CA LYS A 14 2.66 14.54 -6.87
C LYS A 14 2.06 14.86 -8.26
N TYR A 15 1.56 13.86 -8.96
CA TYR A 15 1.01 13.98 -10.32
C TYR A 15 -0.52 13.85 -10.37
N SER A 16 -1.19 13.74 -9.22
CA SER A 16 -2.65 13.68 -9.12
C SER A 16 -3.18 14.91 -8.39
N ASN A 17 -4.15 15.59 -9.00
CA ASN A 17 -4.87 16.69 -8.35
C ASN A 17 -6.03 16.18 -7.48
N THR A 18 -6.31 14.88 -7.51
CA THR A 18 -7.32 14.23 -6.69
C THR A 18 -6.63 13.39 -5.62
N PRO A 19 -6.93 13.61 -4.33
CA PRO A 19 -6.38 12.78 -3.27
C PRO A 19 -6.92 11.36 -3.44
N ASP A 20 -6.03 10.38 -3.53
CA ASP A 20 -6.41 8.98 -3.54
C ASP A 20 -6.61 8.51 -2.11
N ARG A 21 -7.62 7.65 -1.94
CA ARG A 21 -7.91 7.05 -0.65
C ARG A 21 -6.96 5.89 -0.41
N VAL A 22 -6.13 6.03 0.60
CA VAL A 22 -5.43 4.90 1.20
C VAL A 22 -6.38 4.24 2.17
N ASN A 23 -6.74 3.00 1.87
CA ASN A 23 -7.65 2.24 2.70
C ASN A 23 -6.92 1.70 3.92
N HIS A 24 -5.64 1.34 3.77
CA HIS A 24 -4.79 0.88 4.86
C HIS A 24 -3.34 1.33 4.65
N ALA A 25 -2.66 1.68 5.74
CA ALA A 25 -1.23 1.87 5.77
C ALA A 25 -0.62 1.08 6.93
N ILE A 26 0.30 0.18 6.60
CA ILE A 26 0.98 -0.69 7.56
C ILE A 26 2.45 -0.30 7.63
N GLU A 27 2.91 0.07 8.82
CA GLU A 27 4.33 0.23 9.10
C GLU A 27 4.98 -1.16 9.27
N LEU A 28 6.09 -1.37 8.56
CA LEU A 28 6.91 -2.57 8.59
C LEU A 28 8.30 -2.24 9.17
N ASP A 29 9.04 -3.27 9.56
CA ASP A 29 10.39 -3.13 10.11
C ASP A 29 11.32 -2.38 9.13
N GLY A 30 12.33 -1.66 9.62
CA GLY A 30 13.28 -0.95 8.75
C GLY A 30 12.75 0.35 8.09
N GLY A 31 11.59 0.84 8.55
CA GLY A 31 11.01 2.12 8.14
C GLY A 31 10.26 2.06 6.81
N TYR A 32 9.82 0.87 6.40
CA TYR A 32 8.95 0.71 5.24
C TYR A 32 7.49 0.91 5.64
N THR A 33 6.67 1.38 4.70
CA THR A 33 5.22 1.50 4.87
C THR A 33 4.54 0.89 3.65
N LEU A 34 3.72 -0.13 3.88
CA LEU A 34 2.87 -0.75 2.88
C LEU A 34 1.51 -0.04 2.85
N TYR A 35 1.19 0.58 1.74
CA TYR A 35 -0.09 1.23 1.48
C TYR A 35 -1.00 0.33 0.68
N VAL A 36 -2.29 0.34 0.99
CA VAL A 36 -3.36 -0.19 0.14
C VAL A 36 -4.14 0.99 -0.41
N VAL A 37 -4.13 1.12 -1.73
CA VAL A 37 -4.65 2.29 -2.44
C VAL A 37 -5.82 1.88 -3.32
N SER A 38 -6.85 2.72 -3.42
CA SER A 38 -7.90 2.51 -4.42
C SER A 38 -7.46 3.08 -5.77
N ALA A 39 -7.41 2.26 -6.80
CA ALA A 39 -7.19 2.68 -8.18
C ALA A 39 -8.53 3.11 -8.81
N GLY A 40 -8.81 4.41 -8.79
CA GLY A 40 -9.97 5.00 -9.48
C GLY A 40 -11.33 4.72 -8.85
N GLU A 41 -12.40 4.98 -9.62
CA GLU A 41 -13.80 4.95 -9.14
C GLU A 41 -14.40 3.53 -9.00
N TRP A 42 -13.73 2.50 -9.53
CA TRP A 42 -14.33 1.19 -9.80
C TRP A 42 -14.11 0.13 -8.71
N GLY A 43 -13.55 0.51 -7.55
CA GLY A 43 -13.30 -0.45 -6.47
C GLY A 43 -12.15 -1.40 -6.75
N ASP A 44 -11.21 -0.99 -7.61
CA ASP A 44 -9.94 -1.65 -7.80
C ASP A 44 -8.97 -1.23 -6.70
N TYR A 45 -8.29 -2.21 -6.10
CA TYR A 45 -7.38 -1.98 -4.98
C TYR A 45 -6.00 -2.53 -5.31
N GLU A 46 -4.99 -1.71 -5.07
CA GLU A 46 -3.59 -1.96 -5.32
C GLU A 46 -2.80 -1.82 -4.01
N TRP A 47 -1.54 -2.26 -4.01
CA TRP A 47 -0.64 -2.05 -2.89
C TRP A 47 0.67 -1.43 -3.33
N ILE A 48 1.25 -0.58 -2.47
CA ILE A 48 2.52 0.11 -2.72
C ILE A 48 3.35 0.05 -1.45
N LEU A 49 4.52 -0.57 -1.53
CA LEU A 49 5.54 -0.49 -0.49
C LEU A 49 6.34 0.79 -0.70
N SER A 50 6.51 1.58 0.36
CA SER A 50 7.32 2.79 0.33
C SER A 50 8.35 2.83 1.43
N LYS A 51 9.37 3.66 1.26
CA LYS A 51 10.31 4.07 2.29
C LYS A 51 10.64 5.53 2.12
N GLU A 52 10.56 6.30 3.20
CA GLU A 52 10.86 7.75 3.19
C GLU A 52 10.08 8.51 2.09
N GLY A 53 8.82 8.12 1.86
CA GLY A 53 7.95 8.72 0.84
C GLY A 53 8.26 8.33 -0.61
N ARG A 54 9.11 7.33 -0.85
CA ARG A 54 9.42 6.81 -2.18
C ARG A 54 8.90 5.39 -2.34
N GLY A 55 8.25 5.09 -3.46
CA GLY A 55 7.83 3.72 -3.81
C GLY A 55 9.05 2.82 -4.04
N VAL A 56 9.02 1.65 -3.42
CA VAL A 56 10.06 0.61 -3.48
C VAL A 56 9.55 -0.59 -4.28
N LEU A 57 8.32 -1.02 -3.99
CA LEU A 57 7.59 -2.06 -4.71
C LEU A 57 6.13 -1.62 -4.87
N HIS A 58 5.46 -2.13 -5.89
CA HIS A 58 4.02 -1.94 -6.06
C HIS A 58 3.40 -3.20 -6.69
N SER A 59 2.08 -3.29 -6.61
CA SER A 59 1.32 -4.28 -7.34
C SER A 59 1.32 -4.02 -8.84
N ASP A 60 1.28 -5.10 -9.63
CA ASP A 60 1.05 -5.05 -11.08
C ASP A 60 -0.41 -5.35 -11.46
N ASP A 61 -1.29 -5.55 -10.47
CA ASP A 61 -2.67 -6.00 -10.66
C ASP A 61 -3.61 -5.35 -9.63
N ALA A 62 -4.89 -5.28 -9.99
CA ALA A 62 -5.97 -4.82 -9.14
C ALA A 62 -6.67 -6.01 -8.47
N TYR A 63 -6.75 -6.01 -7.13
CA TYR A 63 -7.19 -7.18 -6.38
C TYR A 63 -8.67 -7.20 -6.01
N GLY A 64 -9.45 -6.20 -6.43
CA GLY A 64 -10.90 -6.08 -6.24
C GLY A 64 -11.39 -5.94 -4.78
N SER A 65 -10.50 -6.07 -3.80
CA SER A 65 -10.78 -5.77 -2.39
C SER A 65 -9.51 -5.30 -1.66
N PRO A 66 -9.63 -4.42 -0.66
CA PRO A 66 -8.47 -3.92 0.08
C PRO A 66 -7.78 -5.03 0.87
N GLU A 67 -8.50 -6.03 1.37
CA GLU A 67 -7.93 -7.16 2.12
C GLU A 67 -7.07 -8.05 1.21
N ARG A 68 -7.52 -8.30 -0.03
CA ARG A 68 -6.75 -9.07 -1.01
C ARG A 68 -5.50 -8.29 -1.43
N ALA A 69 -5.63 -6.99 -1.67
CA ALA A 69 -4.48 -6.14 -1.96
C ALA A 69 -3.47 -6.16 -0.79
N LEU A 70 -3.94 -6.02 0.44
CA LEU A 70 -3.09 -6.06 1.63
C LEU A 70 -2.36 -7.41 1.75
N PHE A 71 -3.10 -8.51 1.66
CA PHE A 71 -2.55 -9.85 1.78
C PHE A 71 -1.46 -10.09 0.73
N ARG A 72 -1.70 -9.69 -0.52
CA ARG A 72 -0.72 -9.84 -1.60
C ARG A 72 0.50 -8.94 -1.42
N GLY A 73 0.30 -7.72 -0.91
CA GLY A 73 1.40 -6.82 -0.57
C GLY A 73 2.28 -7.39 0.54
N LEU A 74 1.70 -7.89 1.62
CA LEU A 74 2.45 -8.52 2.71
C LEU A 74 3.19 -9.78 2.23
N GLN A 75 2.53 -10.65 1.45
CA GLN A 75 3.17 -11.83 0.88
C GLN A 75 4.38 -11.44 0.01
N LYS A 76 4.24 -10.41 -0.83
CA LYS A 76 5.34 -9.95 -1.68
C LYS A 76 6.47 -9.30 -0.88
N CYS A 77 6.16 -8.59 0.21
CA CYS A 77 7.15 -8.06 1.13
C CYS A 77 7.95 -9.18 1.81
N ASP A 78 7.28 -10.28 2.20
CA ASP A 78 7.94 -11.45 2.79
C ASP A 78 8.89 -12.12 1.80
N GLU A 79 8.40 -12.41 0.58
CA GLU A 79 9.18 -13.03 -0.51
C GLU A 79 10.47 -12.26 -0.84
N GLU A 80 10.43 -10.93 -0.70
CA GLU A 80 11.54 -10.03 -1.02
C GLU A 80 12.34 -9.57 0.23
N ASN A 81 12.06 -10.12 1.42
CA ASN A 81 12.74 -9.86 2.70
C ASN A 81 12.61 -8.41 3.25
N TYR A 82 11.42 -7.82 3.15
CA TYR A 82 11.07 -6.51 3.73
C TYR A 82 10.31 -6.60 5.07
N LEU A 83 10.10 -7.81 5.60
CA LEU A 83 9.37 -8.09 6.85
C LEU A 83 10.27 -8.42 8.04
#